data_AF-A0A4V6PT97-F1
#
_entry.id   AF-A0A4V6PT97-F1
#
_cell.length_a   1.000
_cell.length_b   1.000
_cell.length_c   1.000
_cell.angle_alpha   90.00
_cell.angle_beta   90.00
_cell.angle_gamma   90.00
#
_symmetry.space_group_name_H-M   'P 1'
#
loop_
_entity.id
_entity.type
_entity.pdbx_description
1 polymer ?
#
loop_
_entity_poly.entity_id
_entity_poly.type
_entity_poly.pdbx_seq_one_letter_code
_entity_poly.pdbx_strand_id
1 'polypeptide(L)'
;MPDELLHPTVGAGVDMSARPWRLMSQTYVAFFGGVLASTAVAFLNARRLGVDAAKRRLILLTGLVGLLAVIGVFVLLYDDAGLTSGVRVSIRVLAVLCCLVQLRLQRPMDRAFQLRGADYGSLWGWGIAVTIGGAIAEALILFLVTVVL
;
A
#
# COMPACT_ATOMS: atom_id res chain seq x y z
N MET A 1 -14.08 -21.89 -34.41
CA MET A 1 -15.09 -21.39 -33.45
C MET A 1 -14.69 -19.99 -33.01
N PRO A 2 -15.40 -18.95 -33.45
CA PRO A 2 -15.12 -17.56 -33.03
C PRO A 2 -15.48 -17.28 -31.57
N ASP A 3 -16.29 -18.16 -30.96
CA ASP A 3 -16.88 -17.96 -29.63
C ASP A 3 -15.86 -18.01 -28.48
N GLU A 4 -14.71 -18.69 -28.67
CA GLU A 4 -13.62 -18.71 -27.69
C GLU A 4 -12.87 -17.37 -27.60
N LEU A 5 -12.85 -16.56 -28.67
CA LEU A 5 -12.22 -15.24 -28.68
C LEU A 5 -13.01 -14.18 -27.89
N LEU A 6 -14.29 -14.45 -27.63
CA LEU A 6 -15.18 -13.55 -26.89
C LEU A 6 -15.25 -13.89 -25.40
N HIS A 7 -14.60 -14.96 -24.94
CA HIS A 7 -14.51 -15.26 -23.52
C HIS A 7 -13.45 -14.37 -22.86
N PRO A 8 -13.82 -13.50 -21.89
CA PRO A 8 -12.85 -12.69 -21.18
C PRO A 8 -11.94 -13.61 -20.34
N THR A 9 -10.73 -13.87 -20.84
CA THR A 9 -9.67 -14.61 -20.13
C THR A 9 -9.07 -13.81 -18.97
N VAL A 10 -9.35 -12.51 -18.90
CA VAL A 10 -8.94 -11.64 -17.80
C VAL A 10 -9.84 -11.87 -16.59
N GLY A 11 -9.44 -12.79 -15.71
CA GLY A 11 -9.99 -12.89 -14.35
C GLY A 11 -11.13 -13.91 -14.16
N ALA A 12 -11.10 -15.05 -14.84
CA ALA A 12 -12.03 -16.17 -14.60
C ALA A 12 -12.00 -16.73 -13.15
N GLY A 13 -11.07 -16.28 -12.30
CA GLY A 13 -10.93 -16.70 -10.90
C GLY A 13 -11.00 -15.57 -9.86
N VAL A 14 -11.59 -14.42 -10.18
CA VAL A 14 -11.76 -13.35 -9.18
C VAL A 14 -12.94 -13.69 -8.27
N ASP A 15 -12.64 -13.91 -6.99
CA ASP A 15 -13.65 -14.14 -5.95
C ASP A 15 -14.43 -12.85 -5.64
N MET A 16 -15.67 -12.81 -6.13
CA MET A 16 -16.56 -11.66 -5.96
C MET A 16 -17.07 -11.51 -4.51
N SER A 17 -16.93 -12.54 -3.66
CA SER A 17 -17.31 -12.47 -2.25
C SER A 17 -16.27 -11.75 -1.38
N ALA A 18 -15.01 -11.66 -1.85
CA ALA A 18 -13.90 -11.10 -1.09
C ALA A 18 -13.99 -9.59 -0.83
N ARG A 19 -14.88 -8.87 -1.55
CA ARG A 19 -15.18 -7.43 -1.40
C ARG A 19 -13.91 -6.57 -1.17
N PRO A 20 -13.11 -6.34 -2.23
CA PRO A 20 -11.91 -5.51 -2.14
C PRO A 20 -12.26 -4.07 -1.71
N TRP A 21 -11.28 -3.36 -1.21
CA TRP A 21 -11.38 -1.94 -0.87
C TRP A 21 -11.06 -1.06 -2.07
N ARG A 22 -11.69 0.11 -2.13
CA ARG A 22 -11.41 1.13 -3.15
C ARG A 22 -9.95 1.53 -3.11
N LEU A 23 -9.28 1.54 -4.26
CA LEU A 23 -7.86 1.90 -4.36
C LEU A 23 -7.55 3.30 -3.80
N MET A 24 -8.36 4.31 -4.16
CA MET A 24 -8.13 5.68 -3.68
C MET A 24 -8.32 5.83 -2.17
N SER A 25 -9.07 4.93 -1.51
CA SER A 25 -9.17 4.93 -0.06
C SER A 25 -7.88 4.48 0.62
N GLN A 26 -6.93 3.84 -0.08
CA GLN A 26 -5.67 3.43 0.55
C GLN A 26 -4.72 4.61 0.79
N THR A 27 -4.93 5.76 0.14
CA THR A 27 -4.03 6.91 0.25
C THR A 27 -4.07 7.55 1.63
N TYR A 28 -5.20 7.55 2.35
CA TYR A 28 -5.24 8.05 3.72
C TYR A 28 -4.43 7.14 4.66
N VAL A 29 -4.47 5.82 4.44
CA VAL A 29 -3.67 4.86 5.21
C VAL A 29 -2.19 5.12 4.97
N ALA A 30 -1.79 5.40 3.74
CA ALA A 30 -0.42 5.79 3.42
C ALA A 30 -0.01 7.09 4.10
N PHE A 31 -0.87 8.11 4.01
CA PHE A 31 -0.58 9.43 4.58
C PHE A 31 -0.44 9.34 6.10
N PHE A 32 -1.40 8.75 6.81
CA PHE A 32 -1.39 8.72 8.28
C PHE A 32 -0.54 7.58 8.85
N GLY A 33 -0.56 6.41 8.21
CA GLY A 33 0.04 5.17 8.72
C GLY A 33 1.41 4.82 8.13
N GLY A 34 1.83 5.52 7.08
CA GLY A 34 3.15 5.34 6.49
C GLY A 34 3.26 4.25 5.42
N VAL A 35 4.50 3.92 5.07
CA VAL A 35 4.89 2.87 4.11
C VAL A 35 4.46 1.49 4.60
N LEU A 36 4.65 1.17 5.87
CA LEU A 36 4.27 -0.14 6.42
C LEU A 36 2.76 -0.36 6.36
N ALA A 37 1.97 0.63 6.81
CA ALA A 37 0.52 0.55 6.78
C ALA A 37 0.00 0.42 5.35
N SER A 38 0.48 1.27 4.43
CA SER A 38 0.06 1.23 3.02
C SER A 38 0.44 -0.07 2.33
N THR A 39 1.64 -0.59 2.57
CA THR A 39 2.09 -1.87 2.01
C THR A 39 1.24 -3.03 2.51
N ALA A 40 0.91 -3.07 3.80
CA ALA A 40 0.04 -4.09 4.36
C ALA A 40 -1.36 -4.05 3.73
N VAL A 41 -1.99 -2.87 3.66
CA VAL A 41 -3.30 -2.71 3.03
C VAL A 41 -3.25 -3.06 1.55
N ALA A 42 -2.25 -2.59 0.80
CA ALA A 42 -2.09 -2.88 -0.62
C ALA A 42 -1.92 -4.38 -0.88
N PHE A 43 -1.12 -5.07 -0.06
CA PHE A 43 -0.91 -6.51 -0.19
C PHE A 43 -2.19 -7.30 0.11
N LEU A 44 -2.90 -6.97 1.20
CA LEU A 44 -4.17 -7.60 1.55
C LEU A 44 -5.24 -7.34 0.48
N ASN A 45 -5.32 -6.11 -0.03
CA ASN A 45 -6.26 -5.75 -1.08
C ASN A 45 -5.94 -6.45 -2.41
N ALA A 46 -4.66 -6.55 -2.77
CA ALA A 46 -4.23 -7.28 -3.96
C ALA A 46 -4.61 -8.76 -3.92
N ARG A 47 -4.61 -9.38 -2.73
CA ARG A 47 -5.13 -10.74 -2.54
C ARG A 47 -6.64 -10.79 -2.80
N ARG A 48 -7.42 -9.84 -2.25
CA ARG A 48 -8.87 -9.75 -2.47
C ARG A 48 -9.23 -9.49 -3.94
N LEU A 49 -8.42 -8.69 -4.64
CA LEU A 49 -8.57 -8.40 -6.06
C LEU A 49 -8.13 -9.55 -6.99
N GLY A 50 -7.54 -10.63 -6.45
CA GLY A 50 -7.04 -11.73 -7.27
C GLY A 50 -5.80 -11.38 -8.11
N VAL A 51 -5.04 -10.34 -7.73
CA VAL A 51 -3.78 -9.96 -8.41
C VAL A 51 -2.81 -11.14 -8.40
N ASP A 52 -2.02 -11.34 -9.45
CA ASP A 52 -1.07 -12.46 -9.53
C ASP A 52 0.04 -12.39 -8.45
N ALA A 53 0.61 -13.54 -8.10
CA ALA A 53 1.61 -13.64 -7.04
C ALA A 53 2.87 -12.81 -7.32
N ALA A 54 3.29 -12.67 -8.58
CA ALA A 54 4.45 -11.87 -8.95
C ALA A 54 4.21 -10.39 -8.65
N LYS A 55 3.06 -9.82 -9.04
CA LYS A 55 2.71 -8.44 -8.67
C LYS A 55 2.51 -8.24 -7.16
N ARG A 56 2.00 -9.22 -6.43
CA ARG A 56 1.95 -9.16 -4.96
C ARG A 56 3.36 -9.08 -4.35
N ARG A 57 4.33 -9.81 -4.88
CA ARG A 57 5.74 -9.68 -4.48
C ARG A 57 6.32 -8.31 -4.81
N LEU A 58 5.97 -7.73 -5.97
CA LEU A 58 6.35 -6.36 -6.32
C LEU A 58 5.79 -5.32 -5.35
N ILE A 59 4.56 -5.49 -4.83
CA ILE A 59 4.01 -4.63 -3.77
C ILE A 59 4.90 -4.66 -2.52
N LEU A 60 5.29 -5.86 -2.07
CA LEU A 60 6.17 -6.02 -0.90
C LEU A 60 7.55 -5.42 -1.15
N LEU A 61 8.14 -5.65 -2.32
CA LEU A 61 9.42 -5.06 -2.71
C LEU A 61 9.34 -3.52 -2.76
N THR A 62 8.23 -2.98 -3.27
CA THR A 62 8.00 -1.52 -3.29
C THR A 62 7.92 -0.97 -1.85
N GLY A 63 7.22 -1.67 -0.96
CA GLY A 63 7.17 -1.31 0.46
C GLY A 63 8.54 -1.38 1.16
N LEU A 64 9.33 -2.41 0.87
CA LEU A 64 10.69 -2.52 1.38
C LEU A 64 11.57 -1.35 0.91
N VAL A 65 11.58 -1.06 -0.39
CA VAL A 65 12.32 0.09 -0.94
C VAL A 65 11.84 1.40 -0.34
N GLY A 66 10.52 1.58 -0.18
CA GLY A 66 9.95 2.75 0.46
C GLY A 66 10.40 2.91 1.91
N LEU A 67 10.45 1.82 2.68
CA LEU A 67 10.92 1.84 4.07
C LEU A 67 12.41 2.19 4.15
N LEU A 68 13.24 1.61 3.30
CA LEU A 68 14.66 1.95 3.22
C LEU A 68 14.87 3.42 2.83
N ALA A 69 14.07 3.95 1.91
CA ALA A 69 14.11 5.37 1.56
C ALA A 69 13.70 6.28 2.73
N VAL A 70 12.66 5.89 3.50
CA VAL A 70 12.25 6.60 4.72
C VAL A 70 13.37 6.61 5.76
N ILE A 71 14.01 5.47 6.00
CA ILE A 71 15.17 5.37 6.90
C ILE A 71 16.32 6.24 6.39
N GLY A 72 16.66 6.17 5.10
CA GLY A 72 17.75 6.96 4.52
C GLY A 72 17.51 8.47 4.62
N VAL A 73 16.28 8.93 4.33
CA VAL A 73 15.89 10.34 4.51
C VAL A 73 15.93 10.74 5.97
N PHE A 74 15.48 9.86 6.87
CA PHE A 74 15.54 10.11 8.29
C PHE A 74 17.00 10.25 8.75
N VAL A 75 17.87 9.30 8.47
CA VAL A 75 19.30 9.34 8.84
C VAL A 75 20.01 10.56 8.27
N LEU A 76 19.73 10.93 7.01
CA LEU A 76 20.39 12.06 6.36
C LEU A 76 19.98 13.42 6.93
N LEU A 77 18.73 13.55 7.40
CA LEU A 77 18.14 14.83 7.80
C LEU A 77 17.86 14.93 9.30
N TYR A 78 18.09 13.85 10.06
CA TYR A 78 18.03 13.84 11.51
C TYR A 78 19.36 14.36 12.05
N ASP A 79 19.28 15.47 12.79
CA ASP A 79 20.41 16.18 13.37
C ASP A 79 20.13 16.44 14.86
N ASP A 80 21.07 17.03 15.60
CA ASP A 80 20.96 17.33 17.04
C ASP A 80 19.75 18.20 17.39
N ALA A 81 19.21 18.95 16.43
CA ALA A 81 17.96 19.71 16.56
C ALA A 81 16.69 18.82 16.60
N GLY A 82 16.84 17.51 16.40
CA GLY A 82 15.78 16.50 16.43
C GLY A 82 14.87 16.49 15.19
N LEU A 83 13.68 15.95 15.37
CA LEU A 83 12.69 15.75 14.30
C LEU A 83 12.10 17.09 13.84
N THR A 84 12.51 17.57 12.66
CA THR A 84 11.98 18.81 12.08
C THR A 84 10.67 18.59 11.31
N SER A 85 9.94 19.67 11.02
CA SER A 85 8.75 19.62 10.15
C SER A 85 9.08 19.11 8.75
N GLY A 86 10.25 19.50 8.21
CA GLY A 86 10.73 19.05 6.90
C GLY A 86 10.91 17.52 6.83
N VAL A 87 11.54 16.92 7.84
CA VAL A 87 11.69 15.46 7.94
C VAL A 87 10.33 14.76 7.95
N ARG A 88 9.39 15.26 8.76
CA ARG A 88 8.03 14.70 8.84
C ARG A 88 7.33 14.75 7.48
N VAL A 89 7.38 15.88 6.77
CA VAL A 89 6.75 16.03 5.46
C VAL A 89 7.39 15.11 4.43
N SER A 90 8.72 15.04 4.36
CA SER A 90 9.43 14.17 3.42
C SER A 90 9.07 12.70 3.58
N ILE A 91 8.99 12.20 4.81
CA ILE A 91 8.58 10.82 5.10
C ILE A 91 7.15 10.55 4.61
N ARG A 92 6.23 11.51 4.82
CA ARG A 92 4.83 11.38 4.37
C ARG A 92 4.71 11.38 2.85
N VAL A 93 5.51 12.21 2.17
CA VAL A 93 5.60 12.22 0.71
C VAL A 93 6.07 10.85 0.20
N LEU A 94 7.13 10.28 0.79
CA LEU A 94 7.61 8.95 0.43
C LEU A 94 6.56 7.86 0.61
N ALA A 95 5.84 7.88 1.74
CA ALA A 95 4.74 6.94 1.99
C ALA A 95 3.64 7.01 0.93
N VAL A 96 3.22 8.23 0.56
CA VAL A 96 2.22 8.45 -0.48
C VAL A 96 2.74 8.01 -1.85
N LEU A 97 3.98 8.34 -2.22
CA LEU A 97 4.58 7.90 -3.49
C LEU A 97 4.66 6.39 -3.60
N CYS A 98 5.09 5.71 -2.52
CA CYS A 98 5.10 4.25 -2.43
C CYS A 98 3.70 3.67 -2.65
N CYS A 99 2.69 4.22 -1.97
CA CYS A 99 1.29 3.84 -2.16
C CYS A 99 0.85 4.03 -3.62
N LEU A 100 1.18 5.15 -4.27
CA LEU A 100 0.79 5.39 -5.67
C LEU A 100 1.37 4.34 -6.63
N VAL A 101 2.60 3.88 -6.40
CA VAL A 101 3.20 2.77 -7.15
C VAL A 101 2.42 1.48 -6.91
N GLN A 102 2.12 1.15 -5.65
CA GLN A 102 1.34 -0.04 -5.29
C GLN A 102 -0.09 -0.01 -5.86
N LEU A 103 -0.72 1.17 -5.96
CA LEU A 103 -2.01 1.33 -6.61
C LEU A 103 -1.91 1.01 -8.10
N ARG A 104 -0.84 1.45 -8.79
CA ARG A 104 -0.63 1.13 -10.22
C ARG A 104 -0.57 -0.37 -10.47
N LEU A 105 0.04 -1.14 -9.56
CA LEU A 105 0.10 -2.60 -9.65
C LEU A 105 -1.28 -3.27 -9.52
N GLN A 106 -2.20 -2.66 -8.76
CA GLN A 106 -3.56 -3.18 -8.55
C GLN A 106 -4.57 -2.71 -9.61
N ARG A 107 -4.33 -1.56 -10.27
CA ARG A 107 -5.26 -0.91 -11.23
C ARG A 107 -5.89 -1.84 -12.28
N PRO A 108 -5.14 -2.76 -12.93
CA PRO A 108 -5.75 -3.62 -13.95
C PRO A 108 -6.86 -4.51 -13.40
N MET A 109 -6.65 -5.09 -12.21
CA MET A 109 -7.63 -5.96 -11.56
C MET A 109 -8.76 -5.16 -10.92
N ASP A 110 -8.46 -3.97 -10.38
CA ASP A 110 -9.48 -3.06 -9.88
C ASP A 110 -10.46 -2.63 -10.98
N ARG A 111 -9.96 -2.29 -12.18
CA ARG A 111 -10.83 -2.01 -13.34
C ARG A 111 -11.67 -3.21 -13.75
N ALA A 112 -11.06 -4.41 -13.78
CA ALA A 112 -11.79 -5.63 -14.09
C ALA A 112 -12.90 -5.92 -13.07
N PHE A 113 -12.68 -5.60 -11.78
CA PHE A 113 -13.68 -5.70 -10.73
C PHE A 113 -14.81 -4.67 -10.91
N GLN A 114 -14.49 -3.41 -11.20
CA GLN A 114 -15.49 -2.35 -11.44
C GLN A 114 -16.44 -2.69 -12.60
N LEU A 115 -15.90 -3.21 -13.70
CA LEU A 115 -16.70 -3.59 -14.87
C LEU A 115 -17.71 -4.72 -14.58
N ARG A 116 -17.55 -5.45 -13.48
CA ARG A 116 -18.47 -6.50 -13.04
C ARG A 116 -19.57 -6.00 -12.12
N GLY A 117 -19.59 -4.70 -11.79
CA GLY A 117 -20.68 -4.06 -11.05
C GLY A 117 -20.82 -4.48 -9.58
N ALA A 118 -19.78 -5.05 -8.97
CA ALA A 118 -19.81 -5.44 -7.56
C ALA A 118 -19.39 -4.31 -6.61
N ASP A 119 -19.96 -4.33 -5.41
CA ASP A 119 -19.69 -3.32 -4.38
C ASP A 119 -18.34 -3.54 -3.69
N TYR A 120 -17.66 -2.43 -3.40
CA TYR A 120 -16.46 -2.41 -2.60
C TYR A 120 -16.77 -2.64 -1.12
N GLY A 121 -15.85 -3.32 -0.43
CA GLY A 121 -15.84 -3.39 1.03
C GLY A 121 -15.46 -2.05 1.66
N SER A 122 -15.88 -1.84 2.91
CA SER A 122 -15.45 -0.69 3.70
C SER A 122 -14.03 -0.88 4.24
N LEU A 123 -13.16 0.11 4.02
CA LEU A 123 -11.81 0.14 4.57
C LEU A 123 -11.76 0.72 5.97
N TRP A 124 -12.83 1.30 6.51
CA TRP A 124 -12.78 2.08 7.75
C TRP A 124 -12.17 1.33 8.94
N GLY A 125 -12.74 0.19 9.33
CA GLY A 125 -12.26 -0.57 10.50
C GLY A 125 -10.83 -1.08 10.33
N TRP A 126 -10.57 -1.78 9.24
CA TRP A 126 -9.24 -2.31 8.92
C TRP A 126 -8.20 -1.20 8.71
N GLY A 127 -8.59 -0.15 8.01
CA GLY A 127 -7.73 0.98 7.67
C GLY A 127 -7.33 1.77 8.91
N ILE A 128 -8.23 2.01 9.88
CA ILE A 128 -7.85 2.62 11.17
C ILE A 128 -6.83 1.73 11.88
N ALA A 129 -7.12 0.44 12.04
CA ALA A 129 -6.25 -0.48 12.78
C ALA A 129 -4.85 -0.55 12.16
N VAL A 130 -4.75 -0.70 10.84
CA VAL A 130 -3.47 -0.77 10.13
C VAL A 130 -2.76 0.59 10.10
N THR A 131 -3.49 1.69 10.05
CA THR A 131 -2.92 3.05 10.16
C THR A 131 -2.21 3.25 11.49
N ILE A 132 -2.90 2.94 12.60
CA ILE A 132 -2.32 3.09 13.94
C ILE A 132 -1.14 2.13 14.12
N GLY A 133 -1.32 0.85 13.78
CA GLY A 133 -0.27 -0.15 13.92
C GLY A 133 0.96 0.16 13.07
N GLY A 134 0.78 0.59 11.83
CA GLY A 134 1.87 0.97 10.95
C GLY A 134 2.59 2.25 11.40
N ALA A 135 1.85 3.26 11.87
CA ALA A 135 2.45 4.49 12.40
C ALA A 135 3.32 4.19 13.63
N ILE A 136 2.84 3.35 14.55
CA ILE A 136 3.62 2.91 15.72
C ILE A 136 4.84 2.12 15.27
N ALA A 137 4.68 1.15 14.38
CA ALA A 137 5.77 0.31 13.90
C ALA A 137 6.88 1.13 13.22
N GLU A 138 6.52 2.08 12.34
CA GLU A 138 7.50 2.96 11.71
C GLU A 138 8.19 3.88 12.72
N ALA A 139 7.45 4.46 13.66
CA ALA A 139 8.05 5.29 14.71
C ALA A 139 9.06 4.49 15.54
N LEU A 140 8.74 3.24 15.88
CA LEU A 140 9.66 2.35 16.61
C LEU A 140 10.90 2.01 15.78
N ILE A 141 10.75 1.74 14.47
CA ILE A 141 11.91 1.50 13.59
C ILE A 141 12.81 2.73 13.55
N LEU A 142 12.26 3.91 13.35
CA LEU A 142 13.04 5.15 13.31
C LEU A 142 13.70 5.46 14.66
N PHE A 143 13.00 5.20 15.77
CA PHE A 143 13.59 5.30 17.10
C PHE A 143 14.75 4.32 17.28
N LEU A 144 14.60 3.06 16.87
CA LEU A 144 15.69 2.08 16.94
C LEU A 144 16.90 2.52 16.12
N VAL A 145 16.69 3.12 14.95
CA VAL A 145 17.77 3.71 14.14
C VAL A 145 18.56 4.76 14.93
N THR A 146 17.89 5.61 15.72
CA THR A 146 18.58 6.60 16.58
C THR A 146 19.35 6.01 17.75
N VAL A 147 19.02 4.78 18.18
CA VAL A 147 19.71 4.11 19.29
C VAL A 147 20.91 3.28 18.80
N VAL A 148 20.90 2.88 17.53
CA VAL A 148 21.93 2.02 16.92
C VAL A 148 23.05 2.82 16.26
N LEU A 149 22.76 4.04 15.78
CA LEU A 149 23.74 4.98 15.23
C LEU A 149 24.39 5.81 16.34
#